data_AF-A0AB36PW92-F1
#
_entry.id   AF-A0AB36PW92-F1
#
_cell.length_a   1.000
_cell.length_b   1.000
_cell.length_c   1.000
_cell.angle_alpha   90.00
_cell.angle_beta   90.00
_cell.angle_gamma   90.00
#
_symmetry.space_group_name_H-M   'P 1'
#
loop_
_entity.id
_entity.type
_entity.pdbx_description
1 polymer ?
#
loop_
_entity_poly.entity_id
_entity_poly.type
_entity_poly.pdbx_seq_one_letter_code
_entity_poly.pdbx_strand_id
1 'polypeptide(L)' 'MDISQLRTLIYVAELGSLSKAADRLRIAQPALSRQIRLLEQELGTRLFDRHREGA' A
#
# COMPACT_ATOMS: atom_id res chain seq x y z
N MET A 1 6.54 13.06 0.46
CA MET A 1 6.58 11.90 1.35
C MET A 1 5.80 12.19 2.63
N ASP A 2 4.83 11.35 2.96
CA ASP A 2 4.05 11.37 4.20
C ASP A 2 4.27 10.05 4.97
N ILE A 3 4.36 10.13 6.31
CA ILE A 3 4.48 8.99 7.22
C ILE A 3 3.34 7.98 6.99
N SER A 4 2.14 8.44 6.61
CA SER A 4 1.01 7.57 6.29
C SER A 4 1.33 6.59 5.15
N GLN A 5 2.05 7.04 4.12
CA GLN A 5 2.46 6.21 2.99
C GLN A 5 3.48 5.15 3.38
N LEU A 6 4.45 5.52 4.23
CA LEU A 6 5.46 4.60 4.74
C LEU A 6 4.85 3.52 5.65
N ARG A 7 3.88 3.89 6.51
CA ARG A 7 3.12 2.91 7.31
C ARG A 7 2.38 1.94 6.41
N THR A 8 1.71 2.45 5.37
CA THR A 8 1.02 1.62 4.39
C THR A 8 1.95 0.66 3.68
N LEU A 9 3.13 1.11 3.22
CA LEU A 9 4.16 0.26 2.62
C LEU A 9 4.53 -0.92 3.55
N ILE A 10 4.84 -0.63 4.81
CA ILE A 10 5.21 -1.65 5.80
C ILE A 10 4.08 -2.67 5.98
N TYR A 11 2.86 -2.22 6.22
CA TYR A 11 1.74 -3.14 6.45
C TYR A 11 1.39 -3.98 5.22
N VAL A 12 1.50 -3.43 4.00
CA VAL A 12 1.27 -4.21 2.78
C VAL A 12 2.36 -5.27 2.61
N ALA A 13 3.62 -4.93 2.85
CA ALA A 13 4.74 -5.87 2.79
C ALA A 13 4.64 -6.99 3.85
N GLU A 14 4.22 -6.66 5.08
CA GLU A 14 4.05 -7.64 6.15
C GLU A 14 2.85 -8.59 5.93
N LEU A 15 1.76 -8.08 5.35
CA LEU A 15 0.50 -8.83 5.23
C LEU A 15 0.28 -9.47 3.85
N GLY A 16 1.06 -9.08 2.83
CA GLY A 16 0.93 -9.54 1.44
C GLY A 16 -0.44 -9.25 0.83
N SER A 17 -1.17 -8.25 1.33
CA SER A 17 -2.52 -7.95 0.90
C SER A 17 -2.94 -6.52 1.22
N LEU A 18 -3.34 -5.79 0.17
CA LEU A 18 -3.92 -4.45 0.29
C LEU A 18 -5.19 -4.45 1.15
N SER A 19 -6.02 -5.49 1.05
CA SER A 19 -7.26 -5.59 1.84
C SER A 19 -6.95 -5.80 3.32
N LYS A 20 -6.07 -6.76 3.66
CA LYS A 20 -5.67 -6.98 5.06
C LYS A 20 -4.99 -5.75 5.67
N ALA A 21 -4.15 -5.06 4.90
CA ALA A 21 -3.51 -3.82 5.34
C ALA A 21 -4.52 -2.70 5.59
N ALA A 22 -5.55 -2.60 4.75
CA ALA A 22 -6.61 -1.59 4.90
C ALA A 22 -7.43 -1.84 6.16
N ASP A 23 -7.80 -3.10 6.41
CA ASP A 23 -8.48 -3.52 7.63
C ASP A 23 -7.62 -3.23 8.88
N ARG A 24 -6.32 -3.55 8.82
CA ARG A 24 -5.37 -3.32 9.93
C ARG A 24 -5.16 -1.85 10.26
N LEU A 25 -5.17 -1.00 9.23
CA LEU A 25 -5.04 0.46 9.34
C LEU A 25 -6.37 1.18 9.57
N ARG A 26 -7.50 0.46 9.50
CA ARG A 26 -8.86 0.99 9.61
C ARG A 26 -9.15 2.11 8.60
N ILE A 27 -8.71 1.90 7.36
CA ILE A 27 -8.99 2.80 6.23
C ILE A 27 -9.61 2.01 5.08
N ALA A 28 -10.29 2.71 4.16
CA ALA A 28 -10.81 2.07 2.96
C ALA A 28 -9.65 1.59 2.05
N GLN A 29 -9.77 0.38 1.49
CA GLN A 29 -8.76 -0.18 0.57
C GLN A 29 -8.42 0.74 -0.62
N PRO A 30 -9.37 1.48 -1.25
CA PRO A 30 -9.03 2.44 -2.30
C PRO A 30 -8.12 3.58 -1.82
N ALA A 31 -8.28 4.05 -0.58
CA ALA A 31 -7.44 5.09 0.01
C ALA A 31 -6.01 4.56 0.24
N LEU A 32 -5.89 3.33 0.74
CA LEU A 32 -4.61 2.65 0.91
C LEU A 32 -3.89 2.46 -0.44
N SER A 33 -4.60 1.97 -1.46
CA SER A 33 -4.06 1.81 -2.81
C SER A 33 -3.58 3.14 -3.40
N ARG A 34 -4.29 4.24 -3.15
CA ARG A 34 -3.87 5.57 -3.56
C ARG A 34 -2.58 6.01 -2.85
N GLN A 35 -2.43 5.72 -1.56
CA GLN A 35 -1.20 6.05 -0.81
C GLN A 35 0.03 5.32 -1.39
N ILE A 36 -0.08 4.02 -1.72
CA ILE A 36 0.97 3.28 -2.40
C ILE A 36 1.30 3.89 -3.75
N ARG A 37 0.28 4.14 -4.59
CA ARG A 37 0.51 4.72 -5.93
C ARG A 37 1.23 6.07 -5.86
N LEU A 38 0.88 6.93 -4.91
CA LEU A 38 1.55 8.21 -4.72
C LEU A 38 3.01 8.03 -4.28
N LEU A 39 3.29 7.05 -3.42
CA LEU A 39 4.65 6.74 -2.99
C LEU A 39 5.50 6.19 -4.15
N GLU A 40 4.95 5.28 -4.95
CA GLU A 40 5.59 4.76 -6.16
C GLU A 40 5.91 5.89 -7.16
N GLN A 41 4.99 6.83 -7.34
CA GLN A 41 5.20 8.00 -8.20
C GLN A 41 6.31 8.91 -7.69
N GLU A 42 6.34 9.17 -6.38
CA GLU A 42 7.39 9.99 -5.76
C GLU A 42 8.77 9.33 -5.86
N LEU A 43 8.84 8.01 -5.70
CA LEU A 43 10.09 7.25 -5.79
C LEU A 43 10.49 6.92 -7.24
N GLY A 44 9.60 7.11 -8.22
CA GLY A 44 9.84 6.76 -9.62
C GLY A 44 9.96 5.25 -9.86
N THR A 45 9.49 4.41 -8.94
CA THR A 45 9.59 2.95 -9.03
C THR A 45 8.35 2.26 -8.48
N ARG A 46 8.05 1.06 -8.98
CA ARG A 46 7.03 0.21 -8.37
C ARG A 46 7.57 -0.40 -7.09
N LEU A 47 6.71 -0.50 -6.08
CA LEU A 47 7.02 -1.10 -4.79
C LEU A 47 6.43 -2.49 -4.65
N PHE A 48 5.37 -2.79 -5.41
CA PHE A 48 4.68 -4.07 -5.40
C PHE A 48 4.29 -4.51 -6.81
N ASP A 49 4.22 -5.82 -7.02
CA ASP A 49 3.73 -6.43 -8.25
C ASP A 49 2.26 -6.80 -8.12
N ARG A 50 1.44 -6.45 -9.11
CA ARG A 50 0.00 -6.73 -9.05
C ARG A 50 -0.28 -8.18 -9.47
N HIS A 51 -0.43 -9.08 -8.51
CA HIS A 51 -0.95 -10.42 -8.78
C HIS A 51 -2.47 -10.50 -8.58
N ARG A 52 -3.13 -11.47 -9.25
CA ARG A 52 -4.58 -11.71 -9.14
C ARG A 52 -5.03 -12.08 -7.71
N GLU A 53 -4.10 -12.39 -6.82
CA GLU A 53 -4.37 -12.76 -5.42
C GLU A 53 -4.04 -11.66 -4.40
N GLY A 54 -3.35 -10.59 -4.81
CA GLY A 54 -2.84 -9.56 -3.90
C GLY A 54 -1.50 -9.00 -4.37
N ALA A 55 -1.13 -7.83 -3.85
CA ALA A 55 0.12 -7.13 -4.14
C ALA A 55 1.37 -7.90 -3.64
#